data_AF-A0A1B6IKE4-F1
#
_entry.id   AF-A0A1B6IKE4-F1
#
_cell.length_a   1.000
_cell.length_b   1.000
_cell.length_c   1.000
_cell.angle_alpha   90.00
_cell.angle_beta   90.00
_cell.angle_gamma   90.00
#
_symmetry.space_group_name_H-M   'P 1'
#
loop_
_entity.id
_entity.type
_entity.pdbx_description
1 polymer ?
#
loop_
_entity_poly.entity_id
_entity_poly.type
_entity_poly.pdbx_seq_one_letter_code
_entity_poly.pdbx_strand_id
1 'polypeptide(L)'
;SVYLANRTIDVESILIYEVSPSGPSSQSPSTHSTTLATPTTTPTPRTCSPLQLSYCSGVQHNTTSYPNIVGHRSLQEVVDDVIAFRELVDAECYRLAYQLVCHVLQPP
;
A
#
# COMPACT_ATOMS: atom_id res chain seq x y z
N SER A 1 10.10 7.03 13.23
CA SER A 1 11.01 5.90 13.50
C SER A 1 12.40 6.27 12.99
N VAL A 2 13.36 6.50 13.89
CA VAL A 2 14.73 6.95 13.55
C VAL A 2 15.59 5.81 13.00
N TYR A 3 15.10 4.57 13.08
CA TYR A 3 15.85 3.36 12.73
C TYR A 3 16.11 3.16 11.23
N LEU A 4 15.43 3.89 10.35
CA LEU A 4 15.60 3.78 8.90
C LEU A 4 16.09 5.08 8.24
N ALA A 5 16.36 6.13 9.02
CA ALA A 5 16.93 7.34 8.46
C ALA A 5 18.37 7.04 7.99
N ASN A 6 18.67 7.29 6.71
CA ASN A 6 20.00 7.12 6.10
C ASN A 6 20.48 5.67 5.88
N ARG A 7 19.56 4.71 5.70
CA ARG A 7 19.90 3.35 5.26
C ARG A 7 19.39 3.13 3.84
N THR A 8 20.28 3.26 2.85
CA THR A 8 19.98 2.87 1.47
C THR A 8 20.28 1.39 1.32
N ILE A 9 19.33 0.63 0.80
CA ILE A 9 19.55 -0.78 0.47
C ILE A 9 20.20 -0.81 -0.91
N ASP A 10 21.38 -1.40 -0.98
CA ASP A 10 22.04 -1.69 -2.25
C ASP A 10 21.26 -2.81 -2.96
N VAL A 11 20.71 -2.53 -4.13
CA VAL A 11 19.80 -3.45 -4.82
C VAL A 11 20.51 -4.70 -5.30
N GLU A 12 21.80 -4.60 -5.67
CA GLU A 12 22.65 -5.74 -6.00
C GLU A 12 22.91 -6.69 -4.80
N SER A 13 22.71 -6.23 -3.57
CA SER A 13 22.91 -7.06 -2.37
C SER A 13 21.72 -7.96 -2.03
N ILE A 14 20.60 -7.83 -2.76
CA ILE A 14 19.37 -8.59 -2.48
C ILE A 14 19.41 -9.94 -3.21
N LEU A 15 19.57 -11.02 -2.44
CA LEU A 15 19.41 -12.38 -2.94
C LEU A 15 17.99 -12.87 -2.64
N ILE A 16 17.20 -13.07 -3.69
CA ILE A 16 15.83 -13.61 -3.59
C ILE A 16 15.92 -15.13 -3.70
N TYR A 17 15.53 -15.83 -2.64
CA TYR A 17 15.37 -17.28 -2.65
C TYR A 17 13.89 -17.62 -2.67
N GLU A 18 13.43 -18.28 -3.73
CA GLU A 18 12.09 -18.84 -3.83
C GLU A 18 12.02 -20.08 -2.93
N VAL A 19 11.28 -20.00 -1.81
CA VAL A 19 10.97 -21.18 -1.00
C VAL A 19 9.66 -21.76 -1.50
N SER A 20 9.75 -22.72 -2.41
CA SER A 20 8.59 -23.47 -2.90
C SER A 20 8.11 -24.47 -1.84
N PRO A 21 6.81 -24.52 -1.49
CA PRO A 21 6.28 -25.43 -0.49
C PRO A 21 5.99 -26.80 -1.12
N SER A 22 7.05 -27.55 -1.46
CA SER A 22 6.92 -28.98 -1.74
C SER A 22 8.28 -29.67 -1.65
N GLY A 23 8.39 -30.65 -0.75
CA GLY A 23 9.54 -31.53 -0.60
C GLY A 23 9.84 -32.41 -1.83
N PRO A 24 10.82 -33.33 -1.71
CA PRO A 24 12.04 -33.29 -2.51
C PRO A 24 11.95 -34.16 -3.76
N SER A 25 12.56 -33.71 -4.86
CA SER A 25 13.37 -34.57 -5.75
C SER A 25 14.11 -33.75 -6.78
N SER A 26 15.40 -34.03 -6.87
CA SER A 26 16.35 -33.56 -7.87
C SER A 26 15.79 -33.66 -9.28
N GLN A 27 15.98 -32.59 -10.06
CA GLN A 27 16.24 -32.66 -11.51
C GLN A 27 16.79 -31.31 -12.00
N SER A 28 17.78 -31.43 -12.87
CA SER A 28 18.68 -30.40 -13.41
C SER A 28 17.95 -29.20 -14.06
N PRO A 29 18.57 -28.00 -14.14
CA PRO A 29 17.91 -26.82 -14.67
C PRO A 29 17.76 -26.93 -16.19
N SER A 30 16.52 -26.96 -16.66
CA SER A 30 16.20 -26.57 -18.05
C SER A 30 16.01 -25.05 -18.06
N THR A 31 16.93 -24.35 -18.72
CA THR A 31 16.93 -22.90 -18.89
C THR A 31 15.78 -22.49 -19.82
N HIS A 32 14.55 -22.45 -19.31
CA HIS A 32 13.49 -21.66 -19.92
C HIS A 32 13.66 -20.23 -19.42
N SER A 33 14.37 -19.42 -20.21
CA SER A 33 14.42 -17.97 -20.07
C SER A 33 13.03 -17.40 -20.30
N THR A 34 12.17 -17.46 -19.28
CA THR A 34 10.97 -16.62 -19.23
C THR A 34 11.46 -15.25 -18.80
N THR A 35 11.72 -14.37 -19.77
CA THR A 35 11.92 -12.95 -19.50
C THR A 35 10.63 -12.44 -18.88
N LEU A 36 10.58 -12.37 -17.54
CA LEU A 36 9.52 -11.68 -16.83
C LEU A 36 9.67 -10.20 -17.18
N ALA A 37 8.88 -9.73 -18.14
CA ALA A 37 8.85 -8.33 -18.49
C ALA A 37 8.46 -7.56 -17.23
N THR A 38 9.40 -6.79 -16.67
CA THR A 38 9.15 -5.88 -15.57
C THR A 38 8.06 -4.91 -16.06
N PRO A 39 6.84 -4.90 -15.50
CA PRO A 39 5.89 -3.87 -15.86
C PRO A 39 6.45 -2.55 -15.30
N THR A 40 7.05 -1.75 -16.16
CA THR A 40 7.39 -0.35 -15.86
C THR A 40 6.07 0.42 -15.83
N THR A 41 5.25 0.19 -14.81
CA THR A 41 4.01 0.94 -14.61
C THR A 41 4.43 2.33 -14.14
N THR A 42 4.41 3.30 -15.05
CA THR A 42 4.56 4.71 -14.69
C THR A 42 3.54 5.01 -13.59
N PRO A 43 3.97 5.51 -12.41
CA PRO A 43 3.05 5.79 -11.33
C PRO A 43 2.00 6.80 -11.82
N THR A 44 0.72 6.48 -11.58
CA THR A 44 -0.36 7.38 -11.98
C THR A 44 -0.16 8.73 -11.30
N PRO A 45 -0.16 9.85 -12.05
CA PRO A 45 -0.04 11.17 -11.46
C PRO A 45 -1.12 11.37 -10.39
N ARG A 46 -0.70 11.84 -9.21
CA ARG A 46 -1.62 12.15 -8.12
C ARG A 46 -2.00 13.63 -8.17
N THR A 47 -3.27 13.93 -7.89
CA THR A 47 -3.76 15.30 -7.76
C THR A 47 -4.18 15.55 -6.33
N CYS A 48 -3.73 16.68 -5.76
CA CYS A 48 -4.12 17.09 -4.42
C CYS A 48 -5.54 17.67 -4.41
N SER A 49 -6.29 17.36 -3.36
CA SER A 49 -7.65 17.85 -3.11
C SER A 49 -7.85 18.10 -1.61
N PRO A 50 -8.80 18.94 -1.19
CA PRO A 50 -9.07 19.15 0.23
C PRO A 50 -9.53 17.86 0.93
N LEU A 51 -9.19 17.72 2.21
CA LEU A 51 -9.77 16.69 3.07
C LEU A 51 -11.27 16.99 3.25
N GLN A 52 -12.12 16.06 2.82
CA GLN A 52 -13.57 16.26 2.81
C GLN A 52 -14.36 15.07 3.39
N LEU A 53 -13.71 13.94 3.70
CA LEU A 53 -14.38 12.82 4.32
C LEU A 53 -14.68 13.17 5.79
N SER A 54 -15.96 13.34 6.13
CA SER A 54 -16.39 13.69 7.49
C SER A 54 -15.87 12.73 8.56
N TYR A 55 -15.71 11.44 8.20
CA TYR A 55 -15.12 10.45 9.08
C TYR A 55 -13.73 10.83 9.57
N CYS A 56 -12.92 11.44 8.69
CA CYS A 56 -11.52 11.72 8.94
C CYS A 56 -11.27 13.16 9.40
N SER A 57 -12.29 13.92 9.78
CA SER A 57 -12.14 15.32 10.18
C SER A 57 -11.25 15.53 11.42
N GLY A 58 -10.99 14.48 12.21
CA GLY A 58 -10.13 14.53 13.39
C GLY A 58 -8.63 14.36 13.11
N VAL A 59 -8.20 14.17 11.86
CA VAL A 59 -6.76 14.08 11.51
C VAL A 59 -6.15 15.47 11.31
N GLN A 60 -4.82 15.56 11.39
CA GLN A 60 -4.10 16.84 11.43
C GLN A 60 -3.83 17.49 10.06
N HIS A 61 -4.16 16.83 8.95
CA HIS A 61 -3.91 17.33 7.59
C HIS A 61 -5.21 17.77 6.91
N ASN A 62 -5.13 18.84 6.11
CA ASN A 62 -6.28 19.42 5.42
C ASN A 62 -6.33 19.13 3.91
N THR A 63 -5.31 18.43 3.41
CA THR A 63 -5.17 18.07 2.00
C THR A 63 -5.03 16.56 1.91
N THR A 64 -5.51 15.99 0.81
CA THR A 64 -5.29 14.61 0.44
C THR A 64 -4.98 14.47 -1.06
N SER A 65 -4.60 13.29 -1.52
CA SER A 65 -4.31 13.03 -2.93
C SER A 65 -5.05 11.81 -3.48
N TYR A 66 -5.47 11.92 -4.73
CA TYR A 66 -6.05 10.82 -5.51
C TYR A 66 -5.16 10.48 -6.72
N PRO A 67 -5.01 9.19 -7.10
CA PRO A 67 -5.58 8.04 -6.42
C PRO A 67 -4.95 7.79 -5.04
N ASN A 68 -5.77 7.33 -4.09
CA ASN A 68 -5.30 7.01 -2.73
C ASN A 68 -4.57 5.65 -2.70
N ILE A 69 -4.24 5.13 -1.52
CA ILE A 69 -3.45 3.89 -1.37
C ILE A 69 -4.20 2.66 -1.89
N VAL A 70 -5.53 2.64 -1.78
CA VAL A 70 -6.40 1.52 -2.22
C VAL A 70 -6.94 1.71 -3.63
N GLY A 71 -6.57 2.81 -4.31
CA GLY A 71 -6.86 3.03 -5.71
C GLY A 71 -8.13 3.86 -6.00
N HIS A 72 -8.83 4.35 -4.98
CA HIS A 72 -9.95 5.28 -5.20
C HIS A 72 -9.46 6.53 -5.91
N ARG A 73 -10.20 7.01 -6.90
CA ARG A 73 -9.84 8.18 -7.73
C ARG A 73 -10.59 9.44 -7.35
N SER A 74 -11.56 9.34 -6.46
CA SER A 74 -12.42 10.44 -6.06
C SER A 74 -12.91 10.28 -4.62
N LEU A 75 -13.43 11.37 -4.05
CA LEU A 75 -14.11 11.32 -2.75
C LEU A 75 -15.35 10.41 -2.79
N GLN A 76 -16.07 10.37 -3.91
CA GLN A 76 -17.27 9.56 -4.05
C GLN A 76 -16.95 8.08 -3.84
N GLU A 77 -15.93 7.55 -4.51
CA GLU A 77 -15.47 6.17 -4.34
C GLU A 77 -15.06 5.88 -2.88
N VAL A 78 -14.41 6.85 -2.21
CA VAL A 78 -14.10 6.72 -0.78
C VAL A 78 -15.37 6.61 0.07
N VAL A 79 -16.39 7.42 -0.22
CA VAL A 79 -17.66 7.41 0.52
C VAL A 79 -18.42 6.11 0.30
N ASP A 80 -18.40 5.56 -0.91
CA ASP A 80 -19.07 4.31 -1.25
C ASP A 80 -18.50 3.14 -0.43
N ASP A 81 -17.18 3.13 -0.19
CA ASP A 81 -16.51 2.04 0.51
C ASP A 81 -16.23 2.30 2.00
N VAL A 82 -16.44 3.52 2.51
CA VAL A 82 -16.00 3.94 3.87
C VAL A 82 -16.53 3.04 4.98
N ILE A 83 -17.73 2.46 4.81
CA ILE A 83 -18.33 1.56 5.80
C ILE A 83 -17.45 0.32 6.01
N ALA A 84 -16.98 -0.32 4.94
CA ALA A 84 -16.14 -1.51 5.04
C ALA A 84 -14.79 -1.21 5.75
N PHE A 85 -14.23 -0.03 5.52
CA PHE A 85 -13.00 0.39 6.20
C PHE A 85 -13.23 0.73 7.67
N ARG A 86 -14.41 1.21 8.05
CA ARG A 86 -14.77 1.51 9.45
C ARG A 86 -14.85 0.26 10.31
N GLU A 87 -15.22 -0.88 9.75
CA GLU A 87 -15.25 -2.16 10.47
C GLU A 87 -13.89 -2.51 11.12
N LEU A 88 -12.77 -2.08 10.51
CA LEU A 88 -11.43 -2.24 11.09
C LEU A 88 -11.22 -1.41 12.36
N VAL A 89 -11.88 -0.25 12.45
CA VAL A 89 -11.85 0.61 13.64
C VAL A 89 -12.79 0.05 14.70
N ASP A 90 -13.98 -0.39 14.29
CA ASP A 90 -15.01 -0.96 15.16
C ASP A 90 -14.59 -2.30 15.79
N ALA A 91 -13.64 -3.01 15.18
CA ALA A 91 -13.04 -4.20 15.76
C ALA A 91 -12.20 -3.91 17.02
N GLU A 92 -11.80 -2.65 17.24
CA GLU A 92 -11.06 -2.18 18.43
C GLU A 92 -9.74 -2.93 18.73
N CYS A 93 -9.23 -3.72 17.76
CA CYS A 93 -8.00 -4.51 17.91
C CYS A 93 -6.73 -3.66 17.94
N TYR A 94 -6.78 -2.43 17.42
CA TYR A 94 -5.61 -1.57 17.27
C TYR A 94 -5.92 -0.10 17.56
N ARG A 95 -5.17 0.49 18.50
CA ARG A 95 -5.38 1.87 18.97
C ARG A 95 -5.26 2.94 17.88
N LEU A 96 -4.47 2.68 16.83
CA LEU A 96 -4.30 3.62 15.73
C LEU A 96 -5.10 3.21 14.49
N ALA A 97 -6.11 2.34 14.62
CA ALA A 97 -6.95 1.91 13.50
C ALA A 97 -7.62 3.10 12.81
N TYR A 98 -8.16 4.06 13.57
CA TYR A 98 -8.73 5.29 13.01
C TYR A 98 -7.72 6.06 12.14
N GLN A 99 -6.52 6.29 12.66
CA GLN A 99 -5.46 7.01 11.95
C GLN A 99 -4.98 6.22 10.72
N LEU A 100 -4.86 4.91 10.84
CA LEU A 100 -4.50 4.02 9.73
C LEU A 100 -5.55 4.11 8.60
N VAL A 101 -6.83 3.95 8.94
CA VAL A 101 -7.93 4.01 7.96
C VAL A 101 -7.94 5.37 7.25
N CYS A 102 -7.78 6.47 7.98
CA CYS A 102 -7.76 7.78 7.38
C CYS A 102 -6.54 8.03 6.48
N HIS A 103 -5.34 7.55 6.85
CA HIS A 103 -4.18 7.65 5.97
C HIS A 103 -4.27 6.76 4.73
N VAL A 104 -5.01 5.64 4.80
CA VAL A 104 -5.27 4.77 3.64
C VAL A 104 -6.26 5.43 2.68
N LEU A 105 -7.37 5.95 3.22
CA LEU A 105 -8.47 6.51 2.43
C LEU A 105 -8.20 7.93 1.94
N GLN A 106 -7.59 8.77 2.77
CA GLN A 106 -7.24 10.16 2.49
C GLN A 106 -5.81 10.47 2.99
N PRO A 107 -4.75 9.96 2.35
CA PRO A 107 -3.36 10.25 2.73
C PRO A 107 -3.05 11.75 2.57
N PRO A 108 -2.19 12.34 3.42
CA PRO A 108 -1.70 13.72 3.23
C PRO A 108 -0.96 13.93 1.91
#